data_AF-A0A2N5ZIZ7-F1
#
_entry.id   AF-A0A2N5ZIZ7-F1
#
_cell.length_a   1.000
_cell.length_b   1.000
_cell.length_c   1.000
_cell.angle_alpha   90.00
_cell.angle_beta   90.00
_cell.angle_gamma   90.00
#
_symmetry.space_group_name_H-M   'P 1'
#
loop_
_entity.id
_entity.type
_entity.pdbx_description
1 polymer ?
#
loop_
_entity_poly.entity_id
_entity_poly.type
_entity_poly.pdbx_seq_one_letter_code
_entity_poly.pdbx_strand_id
1 'polypeptide(L)'
;MVVRDLFGDASFAKLIQAKQEAIANTQPIWGFARSDNSTKEAMQNVELLLYSKAPVLLYELENKIGRKPFLSFCNQLISNEIDNTKDFLSLLGSTEGVETSKWMEELLKTF
;
A
#
# COMPACT_ATOMS: atom_id res chain seq x y z
N MET A 1 -6.92 -9.88 4.53
CA MET A 1 -5.88 -10.15 3.51
C MET A 1 -5.79 -11.65 3.34
N VAL A 2 -5.88 -12.17 2.11
CA VAL A 2 -6.09 -13.61 1.83
C VAL A 2 -5.10 -14.54 2.54
N VAL A 3 -3.81 -14.19 2.61
CA VAL A 3 -2.81 -15.06 3.29
C VAL A 3 -3.11 -15.23 4.78
N ARG A 4 -3.53 -14.16 5.46
CA ARG A 4 -3.94 -14.22 6.88
C ARG A 4 -5.17 -15.10 7.05
N ASP A 5 -6.11 -15.02 6.11
CA ASP A 5 -7.40 -15.72 6.17
C ASP A 5 -7.26 -17.22 5.86
N LEU A 6 -6.32 -17.60 4.98
CA LEU A 6 -6.09 -18.99 4.58
C LEU A 6 -5.03 -19.71 5.43
N PHE A 7 -4.00 -19.00 5.90
CA PHE A 7 -2.80 -19.60 6.51
C PHE A 7 -2.50 -19.07 7.91
N GLY A 8 -3.35 -18.20 8.45
CA GLY A 8 -3.27 -17.67 9.81
C GLY A 8 -2.27 -16.53 10.00
N ASP A 9 -2.30 -15.93 11.19
CA ASP A 9 -1.52 -14.73 11.53
C ASP A 9 -0.01 -14.95 11.49
N ALA A 10 0.48 -16.13 11.93
CA ALA A 10 1.91 -16.43 11.93
C ALA A 10 2.52 -16.45 10.51
N SER A 11 1.81 -17.05 9.55
CA SER A 11 2.24 -17.09 8.14
C SER A 11 2.19 -15.71 7.51
N PHE A 12 1.14 -14.94 7.82
CA PHE A 12 0.99 -13.58 7.36
C PHE A 12 2.08 -12.65 7.91
N ALA A 13 2.39 -12.73 9.21
CA ALA A 13 3.44 -11.92 9.84
C ALA A 13 4.81 -12.19 9.20
N LYS A 14 5.17 -13.46 8.97
CA LYS A 14 6.39 -13.83 8.25
C LYS A 14 6.45 -13.24 6.84
N LEU A 15 5.34 -13.26 6.11
CA LEU A 15 5.25 -12.68 4.78
C LEU A 15 5.46 -11.17 4.80
N ILE A 16 4.81 -10.46 5.72
CA ILE A 16 4.96 -9.00 5.85
C ILE A 16 6.41 -8.65 6.22
N GLN A 17 7.00 -9.36 7.17
CA GLN A 17 8.39 -9.15 7.56
C GLN A 17 9.34 -9.33 6.36
N ALA A 18 9.20 -10.41 5.59
CA ALA A 18 10.02 -10.62 4.40
C ALA A 18 9.86 -9.49 3.36
N LYS A 19 8.64 -8.94 3.21
CA LYS A 19 8.40 -7.78 2.34
C LYS A 19 9.04 -6.51 2.88
N GLN A 20 9.01 -6.27 4.19
CA GLN A 20 9.67 -5.14 4.83
C GLN A 20 11.20 -5.19 4.66
N GLU A 21 11.80 -6.38 4.82
CA GLU A 21 13.23 -6.58 4.59
C GLU A 21 13.64 -6.32 3.13
N ALA A 22 12.79 -6.71 2.18
CA ALA A 22 13.05 -6.55 0.75
C ALA A 22 13.03 -5.09 0.26
N ILE A 23 12.42 -4.16 1.00
CA ILE A 23 12.15 -2.79 0.53
C ILE A 23 13.07 -1.73 1.14
N ALA A 24 14.02 -2.10 2.00
CA ALA A 24 14.82 -1.17 2.81
C ALA A 24 15.56 -0.06 2.02
N ASN A 25 15.93 -0.32 0.76
CA ASN A 25 16.64 0.64 -0.10
C ASN A 25 15.86 0.99 -1.37
N THR A 26 14.53 0.91 -1.31
CA THR A 26 13.67 1.20 -2.46
C THR A 26 13.28 2.66 -2.50
N GLN A 27 13.16 3.21 -3.71
CA GLN A 27 12.60 4.53 -3.92
C GLN A 27 11.14 4.63 -3.43
N PRO A 28 10.62 5.83 -3.15
CA PRO A 28 9.21 6.02 -2.81
C PRO A 28 8.27 5.52 -3.91
N ILE A 29 7.06 5.12 -3.53
CA ILE A 29 6.01 4.79 -4.50
C ILE A 29 5.46 6.06 -5.15
N TRP A 30 5.54 7.22 -4.50
CA TRP A 30 5.02 8.44 -5.10
C TRP A 30 5.73 8.82 -6.39
N GLY A 31 4.97 8.96 -7.49
CA GLY A 31 5.48 9.44 -8.77
C GLY A 31 6.39 8.48 -9.52
N PHE A 32 6.50 7.21 -9.09
CA PHE A 32 7.30 6.23 -9.83
C PHE A 32 6.67 5.87 -11.19
N ALA A 33 7.51 5.58 -12.18
CA ALA A 33 7.06 5.17 -13.50
C ALA A 33 6.69 3.67 -13.52
N ARG A 34 5.40 3.37 -13.42
CA ARG A 34 4.87 1.99 -13.39
C ARG A 34 5.19 1.17 -14.64
N SER A 35 5.43 1.82 -15.76
CA SER A 35 5.76 1.19 -17.04
C SER A 35 7.24 1.31 -17.42
N ASP A 36 8.11 1.68 -16.47
CA ASP A 36 9.54 1.79 -16.76
C ASP A 36 10.14 0.41 -17.03
N ASN A 37 10.43 0.20 -18.31
CA ASN A 37 11.10 -0.97 -18.84
C ASN A 37 12.39 -0.60 -19.57
N SER A 38 12.94 0.58 -19.28
CA SER A 38 14.16 1.10 -19.91
C SER A 38 15.36 0.20 -19.66
N THR A 39 15.44 -0.41 -18.48
CA THR A 39 16.47 -1.39 -18.11
C THR A 39 15.88 -2.55 -17.31
N LYS A 40 16.64 -3.65 -17.18
CA LYS A 40 16.23 -4.78 -16.33
C LYS A 40 16.12 -4.36 -14.87
N GLU A 41 17.02 -3.49 -14.42
CA GLU A 41 17.04 -2.93 -13.08
C GLU A 41 15.79 -2.07 -12.83
N ALA A 42 15.36 -1.27 -13.82
CA ALA A 42 14.14 -0.48 -13.73
C ALA A 42 12.90 -1.38 -13.60
N MET A 43 12.81 -2.45 -14.39
CA MET A 43 11.71 -3.42 -14.29
C MET A 43 11.69 -4.12 -12.93
N GLN A 44 12.85 -4.52 -12.41
CA GLN A 44 12.98 -5.13 -11.08
C GLN A 44 12.56 -4.15 -9.97
N ASN A 45 12.94 -2.88 -10.10
CA ASN A 45 12.51 -1.85 -9.16
C ASN A 45 10.99 -1.65 -9.19
N VAL A 46 10.38 -1.60 -10.37
CA VAL A 46 8.91 -1.53 -10.53
C VAL A 46 8.24 -2.74 -9.86
N GLU A 47 8.75 -3.95 -10.10
CA GLU A 47 8.22 -5.16 -9.49
C GLU A 47 8.32 -5.13 -7.96
N LEU A 48 9.48 -4.71 -7.43
CA LEU A 48 9.73 -4.61 -6.00
C LEU A 48 8.81 -3.59 -5.32
N LEU A 49 8.59 -2.43 -5.95
CA LEU A 49 7.65 -1.42 -5.46
C LEU A 49 6.21 -1.94 -5.44
N LEU A 50 5.77 -2.56 -6.52
CA LEU A 50 4.38 -3.03 -6.66
C LEU A 50 4.07 -4.22 -5.77
N TYR A 51 4.98 -5.18 -5.64
CA TYR A 51 4.69 -6.48 -5.01
C TYR A 51 5.29 -6.67 -3.62
N SER A 52 6.22 -5.81 -3.20
CA SER A 52 6.72 -5.80 -1.82
C SER A 52 6.28 -4.55 -1.08
N LYS A 53 6.54 -3.36 -1.64
CA LYS A 53 6.31 -2.10 -0.93
C LYS A 53 4.83 -1.72 -0.81
N ALA A 54 4.06 -1.81 -1.90
CA ALA A 54 2.65 -1.46 -1.88
C ALA A 54 1.83 -2.33 -0.89
N PRO A 55 2.03 -3.67 -0.81
CA PRO A 55 1.38 -4.48 0.22
C PRO A 55 1.74 -4.08 1.66
N VAL A 56 2.98 -3.66 1.90
CA VAL A 56 3.40 -3.18 3.24
C VAL A 56 2.69 -1.87 3.57
N LEU A 57 2.61 -0.91 2.63
CA LEU A 57 1.87 0.34 2.85
C LEU A 57 0.38 0.09 3.14
N LEU A 58 -0.26 -0.83 2.43
CA LEU A 58 -1.65 -1.21 2.69
C LEU A 58 -1.80 -1.90 4.04
N TYR A 59 -0.81 -2.68 4.47
CA TYR A 59 -0.77 -3.27 5.81
C TYR A 59 -0.62 -2.21 6.90
N GLU A 60 0.24 -1.21 6.73
CA GLU A 60 0.37 -0.09 7.67
C GLU A 60 -0.95 0.69 7.76
N LEU A 61 -1.62 0.92 6.62
CA LEU A 61 -2.94 1.55 6.62
C LEU A 61 -3.97 0.71 7.38
N GLU A 62 -4.05 -0.60 7.12
CA GLU A 62 -4.92 -1.54 7.85
C GLU A 62 -4.65 -1.49 9.36
N ASN A 63 -3.38 -1.45 9.78
CA ASN A 63 -3.00 -1.36 11.19
C ASN A 63 -3.45 -0.03 11.82
N LYS A 64 -3.34 1.09 11.08
CA LYS A 64 -3.69 2.42 11.57
C LYS A 64 -5.19 2.59 11.78
N ILE A 65 -6.00 2.22 10.79
CA ILE A 65 -7.46 2.46 10.82
C ILE A 65 -8.26 1.24 11.28
N GLY A 66 -7.60 0.09 11.39
CA GLY A 66 -8.22 -1.18 11.75
C GLY A 66 -8.81 -1.92 10.56
N ARG A 67 -8.95 -3.23 10.72
CA ARG A 67 -9.37 -4.15 9.65
C ARG A 67 -10.76 -3.87 9.10
N LYS A 68 -11.75 -3.60 9.97
CA LYS A 68 -13.14 -3.36 9.52
C LYS A 68 -13.25 -2.04 8.73
N PRO A 69 -12.75 -0.90 9.23
CA PRO A 69 -12.71 0.34 8.44
C PRO A 69 -11.92 0.19 7.15
N PHE A 70 -10.77 -0.49 7.17
CA PHE A 70 -9.99 -0.77 5.96
C PHE A 70 -10.77 -1.51 4.88
N LEU A 71 -11.49 -2.59 5.23
CA LEU A 71 -12.31 -3.32 4.26
C LEU A 71 -13.46 -2.46 3.71
N SER A 72 -14.09 -1.64 4.57
CA SER A 72 -15.12 -0.68 4.14
C SER A 72 -14.56 0.34 3.14
N PHE A 73 -13.37 0.87 3.44
CA PHE A 73 -12.65 1.79 2.57
C PHE A 73 -12.29 1.16 1.22
N CYS A 74 -11.79 -0.08 1.19
CA CYS A 74 -11.54 -0.81 -0.06
C CYS A 74 -12.81 -1.00 -0.89
N ASN A 75 -13.94 -1.33 -0.26
CA ASN A 75 -15.22 -1.45 -0.96
C ASN A 75 -15.67 -0.12 -1.57
N GLN A 76 -15.46 1.00 -0.87
CA GLN A 76 -15.77 2.34 -1.38
C GLN A 76 -14.86 2.73 -2.54
N LEU A 77 -13.56 2.42 -2.49
CA LEU A 77 -12.65 2.64 -3.62
C LEU A 77 -13.14 1.94 -4.90
N ILE A 78 -13.55 0.67 -4.78
CA ILE A 78 -14.08 -0.11 -5.91
C ILE A 78 -15.40 0.46 -6.40
N SER A 79 -16.33 0.77 -5.48
CA SER A 79 -17.67 1.24 -5.84
C SER A 79 -17.66 2.63 -6.50
N ASN A 80 -16.67 3.45 -6.16
CA ASN A 80 -16.48 4.79 -6.73
C ASN A 80 -15.51 4.80 -7.93
N GLU A 81 -15.04 3.62 -8.38
CA GLU A 81 -14.11 3.47 -9.49
C GLU A 81 -12.84 4.34 -9.35
N ILE A 82 -12.34 4.50 -8.11
CA ILE A 82 -11.20 5.37 -7.83
C ILE A 82 -9.92 4.70 -8.34
N ASP A 83 -9.27 5.35 -9.30
CA ASP A 83 -8.08 4.85 -9.99
C ASP A 83 -6.82 5.72 -9.79
N ASN A 84 -6.97 6.86 -9.10
CA ASN A 84 -5.90 7.83 -8.92
C ASN A 84 -5.65 8.15 -7.44
N THR A 85 -4.40 8.55 -7.15
CA THR A 85 -3.93 8.79 -5.77
C THR A 85 -4.65 9.96 -5.09
N LYS A 86 -5.06 10.98 -5.85
CA LYS A 86 -5.71 12.16 -5.30
C LYS A 86 -7.07 11.81 -4.71
N ASP A 87 -7.87 11.08 -5.47
CA ASP A 87 -9.21 10.67 -5.05
C ASP A 87 -9.15 9.61 -3.96
N PHE A 88 -8.13 8.73 -3.99
CA PHE A 88 -7.81 7.81 -2.90
C PHE A 88 -7.57 8.55 -1.57
N LEU A 89 -6.72 9.58 -1.57
CA LEU A 89 -6.43 10.38 -0.37
C LEU A 89 -7.65 11.19 0.08
N SER A 90 -8.41 11.75 -0.87
CA SER A 90 -9.64 12.48 -0.58
C SER A 90 -10.69 11.60 0.11
N LEU A 91 -10.88 10.37 -0.38
CA LEU A 91 -11.78 9.41 0.25
C LEU A 91 -11.28 9.06 1.65
N LEU A 92 -10.00 8.76 1.80
CA LEU A 92 -9.40 8.40 3.09
C LEU A 92 -9.55 9.53 4.12
N GLY A 93 -9.37 10.78 3.70
CA GLY A 93 -9.58 11.96 4.54
C GLY A 93 -11.03 12.16 4.97
N SER A 94 -11.97 11.78 4.10
CA SER A 94 -13.40 11.88 4.35
C SER A 94 -13.92 10.78 5.29
N THR A 95 -13.34 9.58 5.23
CA THR A 95 -13.79 8.42 6.02
C THR A 95 -13.04 8.29 7.35
N GLU A 96 -11.72 8.47 7.34
CA GLU A 96 -10.83 8.20 8.49
C GLU A 96 -10.14 9.48 9.03
N GLY A 97 -10.49 10.64 8.48
CA GLY A 97 -9.99 11.95 8.92
C GLY A 97 -8.77 12.46 8.17
N VAL A 98 -8.63 13.79 8.14
CA VAL A 98 -7.56 14.51 7.41
C VAL A 98 -6.16 14.11 7.88
N GLU A 99 -5.97 13.82 9.16
CA GLU A 99 -4.68 13.38 9.70
C GLU A 99 -4.25 12.04 9.12
N THR A 100 -5.18 11.09 8.98
CA THR A 100 -4.91 9.78 8.37
C THR A 100 -4.55 9.92 6.89
N SER A 101 -5.24 10.79 6.16
CA SER A 101 -4.91 11.10 4.77
C SER A 101 -3.50 11.69 4.63
N LYS A 102 -3.14 12.68 5.45
CA LYS A 102 -1.82 13.31 5.41
C LYS A 102 -0.71 12.33 5.76
N TRP A 103 -0.92 11.53 6.80
CA TRP A 103 0.00 10.45 7.16
C TRP A 103 0.22 9.47 6.00
N MET A 104 -0.85 9.06 5.32
CA MET A 104 -0.74 8.12 4.19
C MET A 104 -0.02 8.76 3.00
N GLU A 105 -0.28 10.05 2.74
CA GLU A 105 0.41 10.81 1.70
C GLU A 105 1.91 10.92 1.97
N GLU A 106 2.30 11.23 3.21
CA GLU A 106 3.69 11.26 3.64
C GLU A 106 4.33 9.88 3.48
N LEU A 107 3.64 8.82 3.92
CA LEU A 107 4.12 7.45 3.80
C LEU A 107 4.38 7.07 2.33
N LEU A 108 3.49 7.42 1.40
CA LEU A 108 3.69 7.17 -0.04
C LEU A 108 4.93 7.88 -0.61
N LYS A 109 5.31 9.03 -0.05
CA LYS A 109 6.42 9.88 -0.52
C LYS A 109 7.77 9.57 0.14
N THR A 110 7.77 8.92 1.28
CA THR A 110 8.96 8.78 2.14
C THR A 110 9.35 7.35 2.46
N PHE A 111 8.36 6.47 2.60
CA PHE A 111 8.57 5.06 2.87
C PHE A 111 9.31 4.43 1.71
#